data_AF-A0A832T381-F1
#
_entry.id   AF-A0A832T381-F1
#
_cell.length_a   1.000
_cell.length_b   1.000
_cell.length_c   1.000
_cell.angle_alpha   90.00
_cell.angle_beta   90.00
_cell.angle_gamma   90.00
#
_symmetry.space_group_name_H-M   'P 1'
#
loop_
_entity.id
_entity.type
_entity.pdbx_description
1 polymer ?
#
loop_
_entity_poly.entity_id
_entity_poly.type
_entity_poly.pdbx_seq_one_letter_code
_entity_poly.pdbx_strand_id
1 'polypeptide(L)'
;MVKIPKSHPRYWSLLYREKIIRGMEEGITAKAGLIAHGRGEAFDYLIGERTIPPAEEAMKVAVAKLLLANHPVISVNGNVAALVPRETVELAKVTRAKLEVNLFYRTEERVKKIAEVLKKTGAKEVLGLNPTKRIPGLESERGKVEEDGIWKADVVLVPLEDGDRTEALVRMGKFVITVDLNPLSRSARMANVTIVDNIIRAYPRMIELAKEMRDYSREELEEIVNNYDNNKILSEVLLHIRRRLEELAKEGIWRKEKI
;
A
#
# COMPACT_ATOMS: atom_id res chain seq x y z
N MET A 1 19.46 18.91 -3.54
CA MET A 1 19.21 17.74 -2.67
C MET A 1 19.93 17.94 -1.36
N VAL A 2 19.21 17.86 -0.25
CA VAL A 2 19.81 17.91 1.08
C VAL A 2 20.43 16.53 1.36
N LYS A 3 21.74 16.49 1.65
CA LYS A 3 22.41 15.23 2.03
C LYS A 3 22.08 14.91 3.49
N ILE A 4 21.10 14.03 3.70
CA ILE A 4 20.71 13.59 5.06
C ILE A 4 21.77 12.58 5.55
N PRO A 5 22.47 12.84 6.67
CA PRO A 5 23.44 11.89 7.22
C PRO A 5 22.77 10.57 7.62
N LYS A 6 23.38 9.43 7.26
CA LYS A 6 22.88 8.10 7.67
C LYS A 6 22.86 7.90 9.19
N SER A 7 23.68 8.64 9.92
CA SER A 7 23.71 8.67 11.39
C SER A 7 22.56 9.46 12.01
N HIS A 8 21.78 10.19 11.21
CA HIS A 8 20.66 10.98 11.72
C HIS A 8 19.56 10.07 12.26
N PRO A 9 19.04 10.29 13.49
CA PRO A 9 18.06 9.40 14.12
C PRO A 9 16.78 9.23 13.30
N ARG A 10 16.41 10.24 12.51
CA ARG A 10 15.26 10.22 11.58
C ARG A 10 15.65 10.09 10.10
N TYR A 11 16.78 9.44 9.80
CA TYR A 11 17.30 9.32 8.44
C TYR A 11 16.22 8.85 7.45
N TRP A 12 15.49 7.77 7.79
CA TRP A 12 14.47 7.19 6.92
C TRP A 12 13.29 8.13 6.68
N SER A 13 12.68 8.70 7.73
CA SER A 13 11.59 9.68 7.58
C SER A 13 12.01 10.84 6.65
N LEU A 14 13.19 11.42 6.87
CA LEU A 14 13.67 12.52 6.02
C LEU A 14 13.95 12.07 4.58
N LEU A 15 14.52 10.89 4.38
CA LEU A 15 14.82 10.34 3.05
C LEU A 15 13.53 10.18 2.23
N TYR A 16 12.47 9.64 2.83
CA TYR A 16 11.21 9.42 2.13
C TYR A 16 10.42 10.71 1.90
N ARG A 17 10.60 11.74 2.74
CA ARG A 17 10.12 13.10 2.45
C ARG A 17 10.79 13.67 1.20
N GLU A 18 12.11 13.55 1.07
CA GLU A 18 12.81 14.00 -0.14
C GLU A 18 12.33 13.23 -1.38
N LYS A 19 12.09 11.91 -1.27
CA LYS A 19 11.52 11.12 -2.37
C LYS A 19 10.14 11.59 -2.78
N ILE A 20 9.24 11.87 -1.84
CA ILE A 20 7.87 12.31 -2.18
C ILE A 20 7.86 13.73 -2.78
N ILE A 21 8.73 14.63 -2.28
CA ILE A 21 8.92 15.97 -2.84
C ILE A 21 9.42 15.87 -4.28
N ARG A 22 10.47 15.08 -4.51
CA ARG A 22 11.00 14.82 -5.85
C ARG A 22 9.95 14.21 -6.78
N GLY A 23 9.16 13.25 -6.28
CA GLY A 23 8.05 12.68 -7.03
C GLY A 23 7.05 13.74 -7.48
N MET A 24 6.78 14.78 -6.69
CA MET A 24 5.94 15.91 -7.11
C MET A 24 6.64 16.81 -8.13
N GLU A 25 7.91 17.16 -7.91
CA GLU A 25 8.71 17.98 -8.84
C GLU A 25 8.82 17.33 -10.23
N GLU A 26 8.95 16.00 -10.28
CA GLU A 26 8.96 15.22 -11.52
C GLU A 26 7.56 15.03 -12.13
N GLY A 27 6.49 15.45 -11.44
CA GLY A 27 5.09 15.37 -11.90
C GLY A 27 4.42 14.01 -11.68
N ILE A 28 5.08 13.09 -10.98
CA ILE A 28 4.58 11.75 -10.63
C ILE A 28 3.53 11.83 -9.50
N THR A 29 3.78 12.66 -8.50
CA THR A 29 2.92 12.83 -7.32
C THR A 29 2.11 14.12 -7.40
N ALA A 30 0.85 14.09 -6.94
CA ALA A 30 0.03 15.29 -6.84
C ALA A 30 0.35 16.09 -5.56
N LYS A 31 0.01 17.38 -5.50
CA LYS A 31 0.13 18.20 -4.27
C LYS A 31 -0.56 17.54 -3.06
N ALA A 32 -1.76 16.98 -3.28
CA ALA A 32 -2.49 16.23 -2.26
C ALA A 32 -1.76 14.96 -1.78
N GLY A 33 -0.87 14.39 -2.62
CA GLY A 33 -0.02 13.25 -2.28
C GLY A 33 1.01 13.56 -1.19
N LEU A 34 1.52 14.80 -1.14
CA LEU A 34 2.41 15.26 -0.06
C LEU A 34 1.65 15.35 1.27
N ILE A 35 0.43 15.88 1.24
CA ILE A 35 -0.44 15.95 2.43
C ILE A 35 -0.79 14.53 2.91
N ALA A 36 -1.11 13.62 1.99
CA ALA A 36 -1.37 12.23 2.30
C ALA A 36 -0.16 11.53 2.94
N HIS A 37 1.05 11.83 2.46
CA HIS A 37 2.29 11.33 3.07
C HIS A 37 2.44 11.81 4.52
N GLY A 38 2.21 13.11 4.78
CA GLY A 38 2.26 13.66 6.14
C GLY A 38 1.22 13.04 7.09
N ARG A 39 0.01 12.73 6.60
CA ARG A 39 -0.98 11.97 7.40
C ARG A 39 -0.46 10.58 7.74
N GLY A 40 0.13 9.88 6.77
CA GLY A 40 0.77 8.59 6.99
C GLY A 40 1.84 8.67 8.08
N GLU A 41 2.77 9.63 7.97
CA GLU A 41 3.82 9.84 8.97
C GLU A 41 3.24 10.04 10.38
N ALA A 42 2.16 10.83 10.54
CA ALA A 42 1.52 11.03 11.83
C ALA A 42 1.05 9.71 12.47
N PHE A 43 0.45 8.80 11.70
CA PHE A 43 0.08 7.47 12.19
C PHE A 43 1.29 6.57 12.42
N ASP A 44 2.34 6.69 11.60
CA ASP A 44 3.58 5.93 11.80
C ASP A 44 4.24 6.29 13.15
N TYR A 45 4.19 7.56 13.55
CA TYR A 45 4.62 8.01 14.89
C TYR A 45 3.80 7.37 16.02
N LEU A 46 2.48 7.21 15.84
CA LEU A 46 1.61 6.57 16.83
C LEU A 46 1.92 5.08 16.96
N ILE A 47 2.14 4.40 15.83
CA ILE A 47 2.47 2.98 15.76
C ILE A 47 3.89 2.71 16.30
N GLY A 48 4.81 3.66 16.12
CA GLY A 48 6.20 3.57 16.56
C GLY A 48 7.19 3.22 15.44
N GLU A 49 6.90 3.63 14.21
CA GLU A 49 7.80 3.56 13.03
C GLU A 49 8.38 2.18 12.72
N ARG A 50 7.60 1.12 13.01
CA ARG A 50 7.99 -0.27 12.82
C ARG A 50 6.82 -1.12 12.34
N THR A 51 7.14 -2.24 11.70
CA THR A 51 6.17 -3.30 11.45
C THR A 51 5.79 -3.95 12.77
N ILE A 52 4.49 -3.99 13.07
CA ILE A 52 3.94 -4.61 14.28
C ILE A 52 3.35 -5.99 13.97
N PRO A 53 3.21 -6.90 14.96
CA PRO A 53 2.72 -8.25 14.70
C PRO A 53 1.38 -8.33 13.94
N PRO A 54 0.36 -7.50 14.22
CA PRO A 54 -0.88 -7.53 13.43
C PRO A 54 -0.69 -7.16 11.95
N ALA A 55 0.27 -6.28 11.65
CA ALA A 55 0.59 -5.92 10.27
C ALA A 55 1.34 -7.05 9.55
N GLU A 56 2.25 -7.75 10.25
CA GLU A 56 2.94 -8.93 9.74
C GLU A 56 1.93 -10.05 9.41
N GLU A 57 0.96 -10.30 10.28
CA GLU A 57 -0.12 -11.28 10.04
C GLU A 57 -0.97 -10.91 8.82
N ALA A 58 -1.37 -9.64 8.70
CA ALA A 58 -2.08 -9.14 7.53
C ALA A 58 -1.26 -9.29 6.23
N MET A 59 0.06 -9.08 6.28
CA MET A 59 0.94 -9.26 5.12
C MET A 59 1.01 -10.72 4.67
N LYS A 60 1.10 -11.67 5.61
CA LYS A 60 1.08 -13.11 5.29
C LYS A 60 -0.19 -13.50 4.55
N VAL A 61 -1.34 -13.03 5.03
CA VAL A 61 -2.65 -13.33 4.43
C VAL A 61 -2.81 -12.65 3.07
N ALA A 62 -2.38 -11.40 2.95
CA ALA A 62 -2.36 -10.69 1.67
C ALA A 62 -1.53 -11.44 0.62
N VAL A 63 -0.33 -11.91 1.00
CA VAL A 63 0.56 -12.68 0.12
C VAL A 63 -0.07 -14.02 -0.26
N ALA A 64 -0.60 -14.78 0.70
CA ALA A 64 -1.30 -16.03 0.43
C ALA A 64 -2.43 -15.82 -0.58
N LYS A 65 -3.24 -14.77 -0.38
CA LYS A 65 -4.34 -14.46 -1.28
C LYS A 65 -3.87 -14.04 -2.68
N LEU A 66 -2.79 -13.27 -2.79
CA LEU A 66 -2.20 -12.91 -4.08
C LEU A 66 -1.64 -14.13 -4.82
N LEU A 67 -1.02 -15.08 -4.11
CA LEU A 67 -0.49 -16.32 -4.71
C LEU A 67 -1.59 -17.29 -5.17
N LEU A 68 -2.74 -17.32 -4.47
CA LEU A 68 -3.92 -18.11 -4.83
C LEU A 68 -4.76 -17.51 -5.97
N ALA A 69 -4.56 -16.22 -6.27
CA ALA A 69 -5.38 -15.47 -7.22
C ALA A 69 -5.19 -15.94 -8.67
N ASN A 70 -6.28 -15.94 -9.45
CA ASN A 70 -6.22 -16.21 -10.88
C ASN A 70 -5.81 -14.98 -11.69
N HIS A 71 -6.27 -13.79 -11.25
CA HIS A 71 -6.02 -12.51 -11.90
C HIS A 71 -5.60 -11.44 -10.87
N PRO A 72 -4.47 -11.62 -10.17
CA PRO A 72 -4.01 -10.63 -9.20
C PRO A 72 -3.56 -9.33 -9.90
N VAL A 73 -3.96 -8.19 -9.33
CA VAL A 73 -3.56 -6.87 -9.82
C VAL A 73 -3.05 -5.99 -8.66
N ILE A 74 -1.92 -5.32 -8.88
CA ILE A 74 -1.39 -4.31 -7.96
C ILE A 74 -1.61 -2.94 -8.60
N SER A 75 -2.40 -2.11 -7.92
CA SER A 75 -2.66 -0.74 -8.34
C SER A 75 -1.51 0.18 -7.94
N VAL A 76 -1.11 1.07 -8.84
CA VAL A 76 0.00 2.00 -8.64
C VAL A 76 -0.50 3.44 -8.79
N ASN A 77 -0.39 4.21 -7.71
CA ASN A 77 -0.63 5.66 -7.73
C ASN A 77 0.71 6.44 -7.67
N GLY A 78 0.64 7.77 -7.68
CA GLY A 78 1.83 8.63 -7.66
C GLY A 78 2.73 8.44 -6.43
N ASN A 79 2.14 8.27 -5.24
CA ASN A 79 2.91 8.06 -4.01
C ASN A 79 3.65 6.71 -4.04
N VAL A 80 3.00 5.65 -4.53
CA VAL A 80 3.64 4.33 -4.70
C VAL A 80 4.82 4.42 -5.65
N ALA A 81 4.63 5.04 -6.81
CA ALA A 81 5.67 5.20 -7.82
C ALA A 81 6.86 6.06 -7.35
N ALA A 82 6.62 7.02 -6.45
CA ALA A 82 7.68 7.84 -5.87
C ALA A 82 8.46 7.13 -4.75
N LEU A 83 7.78 6.32 -3.92
CA LEU A 83 8.37 5.75 -2.71
C LEU A 83 9.03 4.39 -2.94
N VAL A 84 8.32 3.50 -3.64
CA VAL A 84 8.65 2.06 -3.76
C VAL A 84 8.46 1.50 -5.18
N PRO A 85 8.94 2.17 -6.25
CA PRO A 85 8.72 1.68 -7.62
C PRO A 85 9.37 0.32 -7.85
N ARG A 86 10.53 0.05 -7.23
CA ARG A 86 11.27 -1.22 -7.40
C ARG A 86 10.58 -2.37 -6.71
N GLU A 87 10.20 -2.16 -5.47
CA GLU A 87 9.51 -3.16 -4.67
C GLU A 87 8.13 -3.44 -5.26
N THR A 88 7.46 -2.44 -5.85
CA THR A 88 6.19 -2.64 -6.55
C THR A 88 6.34 -3.59 -7.75
N VAL A 89 7.37 -3.38 -8.59
CA VAL A 89 7.65 -4.24 -9.75
C VAL A 89 8.08 -5.65 -9.30
N GLU A 90 8.90 -5.74 -8.26
CA GLU A 90 9.34 -7.03 -7.72
C GLU A 90 8.18 -7.82 -7.10
N LEU A 91 7.33 -7.16 -6.31
CA LEU A 91 6.14 -7.78 -5.71
C LEU A 91 5.20 -8.32 -6.80
N ALA A 92 4.94 -7.53 -7.84
CA ALA A 92 4.16 -7.97 -8.99
C ALA A 92 4.78 -9.21 -9.67
N LYS A 93 6.10 -9.21 -9.87
CA LYS A 93 6.80 -10.35 -10.48
C LYS A 93 6.68 -11.62 -9.63
N VAL A 94 6.90 -11.53 -8.32
CA VAL A 94 6.90 -12.73 -7.45
C VAL A 94 5.51 -13.29 -7.21
N THR A 95 4.46 -12.46 -7.29
CA THR A 95 3.05 -12.85 -7.17
C THR A 95 2.36 -13.07 -8.51
N ARG A 96 3.07 -12.88 -9.63
CA ARG A 96 2.53 -12.92 -11.00
C ARG A 96 1.38 -11.92 -11.24
N ALA A 97 1.30 -10.88 -10.42
CA ALA A 97 0.30 -9.83 -10.55
C ALA A 97 0.60 -8.88 -11.71
N LYS A 98 -0.45 -8.37 -12.34
CA LYS A 98 -0.31 -7.25 -13.28
C LYS A 98 -0.19 -5.93 -12.52
N LEU A 99 0.46 -4.95 -13.14
CA LEU A 99 0.56 -3.59 -12.62
C LEU A 99 -0.44 -2.70 -13.34
N GLU A 100 -1.29 -1.97 -12.62
CA GLU A 100 -2.22 -0.99 -13.19
C GLU A 100 -2.08 0.39 -12.56
N VAL A 101 -1.75 1.39 -13.38
CA VAL A 101 -1.71 2.79 -12.95
C VAL A 101 -3.13 3.30 -12.74
N ASN A 102 -3.44 3.72 -11.52
CA ASN A 102 -4.70 4.40 -11.23
C ASN A 102 -4.47 5.62 -10.34
N LEU A 103 -5.18 6.69 -10.64
CA LEU A 103 -4.96 8.00 -10.06
C LEU A 103 -6.29 8.68 -9.78
N PHE A 104 -6.38 9.33 -8.63
CA PHE A 104 -7.48 10.24 -8.32
C PHE A 104 -7.48 11.45 -9.26
N TYR A 105 -6.37 12.18 -9.30
CA TYR A 105 -6.15 13.30 -10.22
C TYR A 105 -5.45 12.80 -11.48
N ARG A 106 -6.21 12.12 -12.33
CA ARG A 106 -5.70 11.54 -13.58
C ARG A 106 -5.38 12.64 -14.59
N THR A 107 -4.16 12.62 -15.10
CA THR A 107 -3.76 13.32 -16.34
C THR A 107 -2.95 12.35 -17.18
N GLU A 108 -3.04 12.43 -18.50
CA GLU A 108 -2.28 11.55 -19.39
C GLU A 108 -0.77 11.64 -19.14
N GLU A 109 -0.27 12.86 -18.91
CA GLU A 109 1.14 13.09 -18.61
C GLU A 109 1.59 12.36 -17.33
N ARG A 110 0.81 12.43 -16.25
CA ARG A 110 1.16 11.77 -14.99
C ARG A 110 1.12 10.25 -15.12
N VAL A 111 0.14 9.72 -15.85
CA VAL A 111 0.04 8.28 -16.12
C VAL A 111 1.26 7.81 -16.92
N LYS A 112 1.66 8.54 -17.97
CA LYS A 112 2.86 8.24 -18.77
C LYS A 112 4.12 8.26 -17.91
N LYS A 113 4.31 9.30 -17.07
CA LYS A 113 5.46 9.41 -16.16
C LYS A 113 5.54 8.24 -15.17
N ILE A 114 4.42 7.85 -14.56
CA ILE A 114 4.39 6.69 -13.66
C ILE A 114 4.73 5.41 -14.42
N ALA A 115 4.14 5.20 -15.60
CA ALA A 115 4.42 4.03 -16.41
C ALA A 115 5.90 3.96 -16.84
N GLU A 116 6.51 5.09 -17.17
CA GLU A 116 7.95 5.17 -17.46
C GLU A 116 8.81 4.81 -16.26
N VAL A 117 8.48 5.30 -15.06
CA VAL A 117 9.21 4.94 -13.83
C VAL A 117 9.16 3.43 -13.58
N LEU A 118 7.97 2.82 -13.69
CA LEU A 118 7.81 1.38 -13.52
C LEU A 118 8.58 0.59 -14.59
N LYS A 119 8.49 1.00 -15.87
CA LYS A 119 9.23 0.37 -16.98
C LYS A 119 10.75 0.47 -16.81
N LYS A 120 11.27 1.64 -16.41
CA LYS A 120 12.70 1.85 -16.10
C LYS A 120 13.16 0.96 -14.93
N THR A 121 12.23 0.55 -14.07
CA THR A 121 12.50 -0.33 -12.94
C THR A 121 12.31 -1.82 -13.27
N GLY A 122 11.97 -2.14 -14.52
CA GLY A 122 11.88 -3.51 -15.03
C GLY A 122 10.47 -4.06 -15.21
N ALA A 123 9.42 -3.22 -15.09
CA ALA A 123 8.07 -3.64 -15.46
C ALA A 123 7.99 -3.93 -16.97
N LYS A 124 7.59 -5.16 -17.32
CA LYS A 124 7.39 -5.57 -18.72
C LYS A 124 6.12 -4.95 -19.32
N GLU A 125 5.06 -4.94 -18.53
CA GLU A 125 3.74 -4.41 -18.90
C GLU A 125 3.24 -3.52 -17.78
N VAL A 126 2.60 -2.41 -18.17
CA VAL A 126 1.96 -1.47 -17.25
C VAL A 126 0.59 -1.12 -17.85
N LEU A 127 -0.46 -1.55 -17.18
CA LEU A 127 -1.85 -1.24 -17.49
C LEU A 127 -2.23 0.15 -16.95
N GLY A 128 -3.36 0.68 -17.37
CA GLY A 128 -3.95 1.92 -16.85
C GLY A 128 -3.66 3.14 -17.70
N LEU A 129 -3.05 2.95 -18.87
CA LEU A 129 -2.73 4.00 -19.84
C LEU A 129 -4.00 4.52 -20.51
N ASN A 130 -4.91 3.64 -20.93
CA ASN A 130 -6.14 3.98 -21.65
C ASN A 130 -7.34 3.16 -21.14
N PRO A 131 -7.72 3.31 -19.85
CA PRO A 131 -8.77 2.50 -19.24
C PRO A 131 -10.12 2.74 -19.92
N THR A 132 -10.75 1.65 -20.38
CA THR A 132 -12.02 1.67 -21.12
C THR A 132 -13.23 1.33 -20.26
N LYS A 133 -13.03 0.70 -19.10
CA LYS A 133 -14.11 0.31 -18.19
C LYS A 133 -14.25 1.32 -17.05
N ARG A 134 -15.42 1.30 -16.39
CA ARG A 134 -15.72 2.17 -15.26
C ARG A 134 -16.32 1.38 -14.11
N ILE A 135 -15.74 1.55 -12.92
CA ILE A 135 -16.28 1.07 -11.65
C ILE A 135 -17.63 1.77 -11.39
N PRO A 136 -18.73 1.01 -11.22
CA PRO A 136 -20.03 1.59 -10.90
C PRO A 136 -20.01 2.39 -9.58
N GLY A 137 -20.74 3.50 -9.53
CA GLY A 137 -20.82 4.35 -8.34
C GLY A 137 -19.65 5.31 -8.13
N LEU A 138 -18.68 5.37 -9.05
CA LEU A 138 -17.59 6.35 -9.05
C LEU A 138 -17.67 7.26 -10.29
N GLU A 139 -18.04 8.52 -10.07
CA GLU A 139 -18.16 9.51 -11.14
C GLU A 139 -16.81 10.10 -11.57
N SER A 140 -15.85 10.20 -10.66
CA SER A 140 -14.54 10.76 -10.96
C SER A 140 -13.66 9.84 -11.81
N GLU A 141 -12.56 10.39 -12.33
CA GLU A 141 -11.59 9.69 -13.19
C GLU A 141 -10.96 8.46 -12.51
N ARG A 142 -10.99 8.38 -11.17
CA ARG A 142 -10.55 7.22 -10.37
C ARG A 142 -11.40 5.97 -10.61
N GLY A 143 -12.62 6.15 -11.12
CA GLY A 143 -13.51 5.06 -11.50
C GLY A 143 -13.07 4.35 -12.78
N LYS A 144 -12.20 4.93 -13.60
CA LYS A 144 -11.73 4.30 -14.84
C LYS A 144 -10.70 3.19 -14.54
N VAL A 145 -10.91 2.01 -15.09
CA VAL A 145 -10.03 0.84 -14.94
C VAL A 145 -9.82 0.12 -16.26
N GLU A 146 -8.71 -0.60 -16.38
CA GLU A 146 -8.44 -1.41 -17.58
C GLU A 146 -9.27 -2.69 -17.60
N GLU A 147 -9.72 -3.05 -18.80
CA GLU A 147 -10.50 -4.28 -19.03
C GLU A 147 -9.70 -5.53 -18.66
N ASP A 148 -8.42 -5.58 -19.02
CA ASP A 148 -7.54 -6.72 -18.72
C ASP A 148 -6.79 -6.62 -17.39
N GLY A 149 -7.10 -5.59 -16.60
CA GLY A 149 -6.53 -5.36 -15.28
C GLY A 149 -7.59 -5.45 -14.20
N ILE A 150 -7.77 -4.37 -13.43
CA ILE A 150 -8.67 -4.32 -12.27
C ILE A 150 -10.08 -4.77 -12.63
N TRP A 151 -10.58 -4.52 -13.84
CA TRP A 151 -11.93 -4.98 -14.23
C TRP A 151 -12.11 -6.50 -14.12
N LYS A 152 -11.17 -7.29 -14.66
CA LYS A 152 -11.17 -8.77 -14.62
C LYS A 152 -10.58 -9.35 -13.33
N ALA A 153 -9.88 -8.55 -12.53
CA ALA A 153 -9.21 -9.02 -11.33
C ALA A 153 -10.17 -9.62 -10.28
N ASP A 154 -9.77 -10.75 -9.70
CA ASP A 154 -10.36 -11.39 -8.53
C ASP A 154 -9.75 -10.86 -7.22
N VAL A 155 -8.45 -10.56 -7.23
CA VAL A 155 -7.72 -9.96 -6.11
C VAL A 155 -7.03 -8.66 -6.54
N VAL A 156 -7.21 -7.58 -5.77
CA VAL A 156 -6.60 -6.28 -6.05
C VAL A 156 -5.90 -5.71 -4.81
N LEU A 157 -4.63 -5.36 -4.96
CA LEU A 157 -3.86 -4.59 -3.97
C LEU A 157 -3.93 -3.10 -4.31
N VAL A 158 -4.56 -2.30 -3.45
CA VAL A 158 -4.72 -0.84 -3.58
C VAL A 158 -4.07 -0.12 -2.38
N PRO A 159 -2.76 0.17 -2.42
CA PRO A 159 -2.07 0.88 -1.35
C PRO A 159 -2.38 2.38 -1.34
N LEU A 160 -2.40 3.00 -0.15
CA LEU A 160 -2.56 4.46 0.01
C LEU A 160 -3.78 5.01 -0.76
N GLU A 161 -4.90 4.28 -0.67
CA GLU A 161 -6.08 4.47 -1.52
C GLU A 161 -7.17 5.31 -0.87
N ASP A 162 -8.03 5.88 -1.72
CA ASP A 162 -9.25 6.54 -1.32
C ASP A 162 -10.36 5.55 -0.91
N GLY A 163 -11.07 5.88 0.17
CA GLY A 163 -12.07 5.00 0.75
C GLY A 163 -13.26 4.68 -0.16
N ASP A 164 -13.71 5.61 -1.00
CA ASP A 164 -14.83 5.36 -1.92
C ASP A 164 -14.45 4.31 -2.96
N ARG A 165 -13.19 4.34 -3.40
CA ARG A 165 -12.68 3.40 -4.40
C ARG A 165 -12.51 2.00 -3.84
N THR A 166 -11.92 1.88 -2.64
CA THR A 166 -11.84 0.59 -1.94
C THR A 166 -13.22 -0.03 -1.78
N GLU A 167 -14.19 0.74 -1.28
CA GLU A 167 -15.56 0.25 -1.11
C GLU A 167 -16.23 -0.14 -2.43
N ALA A 168 -16.06 0.65 -3.49
CA ALA A 168 -16.64 0.33 -4.79
C ALA A 168 -16.04 -0.95 -5.39
N LEU A 169 -14.75 -1.20 -5.22
CA LEU A 169 -14.11 -2.46 -5.64
C LEU A 169 -14.66 -3.66 -4.87
N VAL A 170 -14.85 -3.53 -3.56
CA VAL A 170 -15.48 -4.57 -2.72
C VAL A 170 -16.91 -4.84 -3.18
N ARG A 171 -17.70 -3.79 -3.47
CA ARG A 171 -19.07 -3.92 -4.00
C ARG A 171 -19.11 -4.60 -5.37
N MET A 172 -18.04 -4.53 -6.16
CA MET A 172 -17.88 -5.29 -7.41
C MET A 172 -17.52 -6.76 -7.19
N GLY A 173 -17.44 -7.24 -5.94
CA GLY A 173 -17.09 -8.61 -5.60
C GLY A 173 -15.60 -8.91 -5.67
N LYS A 174 -14.73 -7.87 -5.71
CA LYS A 174 -13.28 -8.05 -5.71
C LYS A 174 -12.78 -8.27 -4.30
N PHE A 175 -11.79 -9.13 -4.14
CA PHE A 175 -11.06 -9.23 -2.88
C PHE A 175 -10.02 -8.11 -2.82
N VAL A 176 -10.21 -7.16 -1.92
CA VAL A 176 -9.39 -5.95 -1.84
C VAL A 176 -8.42 -6.01 -0.67
N ILE A 177 -7.14 -5.83 -0.98
CA ILE A 177 -6.05 -5.70 -0.02
C ILE A 177 -5.61 -4.24 -0.02
N THR A 178 -5.39 -3.64 1.14
CA THR A 178 -4.84 -2.27 1.24
C THR A 178 -3.65 -2.20 2.18
N VAL A 179 -2.74 -1.28 1.89
CA VAL A 179 -1.67 -0.84 2.79
C VAL A 179 -1.98 0.60 3.18
N ASP A 180 -2.33 0.82 4.44
CA ASP A 180 -2.73 2.13 4.96
C ASP A 180 -2.32 2.24 6.44
N LEU A 181 -1.51 3.24 6.77
CA LEU A 181 -1.07 3.51 8.14
C LEU A 181 -2.21 3.95 9.06
N ASN A 182 -3.32 4.43 8.51
CA ASN A 182 -4.48 4.84 9.30
C ASN A 182 -5.48 3.68 9.47
N PRO A 183 -5.55 3.00 10.64
CA PRO A 183 -6.48 1.89 10.86
C PRO A 183 -7.96 2.32 10.87
N LEU A 184 -8.24 3.63 10.95
CA LEU A 184 -9.60 4.17 11.03
C LEU A 184 -10.12 4.68 9.68
N SER A 185 -9.26 4.69 8.65
CA SER A 185 -9.65 5.20 7.33
C SER A 185 -10.81 4.38 6.74
N ARG A 186 -11.60 5.00 5.86
CA ARG A 186 -12.66 4.26 5.16
C ARG A 186 -12.06 3.12 4.31
N SER A 187 -10.87 3.31 3.72
CA SER A 187 -10.19 2.22 3.00
C SER A 187 -9.85 1.06 3.95
N ALA A 188 -9.20 1.36 5.07
CA ALA A 188 -8.81 0.37 6.08
C ALA A 188 -10.00 -0.43 6.62
N ARG A 189 -11.17 0.20 6.78
CA ARG A 189 -12.38 -0.47 7.28
C ARG A 189 -13.14 -1.27 6.23
N MET A 190 -12.98 -0.93 4.94
CA MET A 190 -13.74 -1.57 3.85
C MET A 190 -12.96 -2.70 3.17
N ALA A 191 -11.63 -2.67 3.19
CA ALA A 191 -10.80 -3.73 2.59
C ALA A 191 -11.00 -5.09 3.27
N ASN A 192 -10.81 -6.17 2.52
CA ASN A 192 -10.84 -7.54 3.04
C ASN A 192 -9.61 -7.85 3.89
N VAL A 193 -8.46 -7.26 3.54
CA VAL A 193 -7.21 -7.35 4.30
C VAL A 193 -6.59 -5.97 4.39
N THR A 194 -6.33 -5.51 5.61
CA THR A 194 -5.73 -4.21 5.88
C THR A 194 -4.37 -4.38 6.53
N ILE A 195 -3.31 -4.02 5.80
CA ILE A 195 -1.95 -3.97 6.31
C ILE A 195 -1.72 -2.57 6.87
N VAL A 196 -1.75 -2.46 8.21
CA VAL A 196 -1.46 -1.19 8.90
C VAL A 196 0.05 -1.04 9.12
N ASP A 197 0.75 -0.75 8.03
CA ASP A 197 2.19 -0.52 8.03
C ASP A 197 2.59 0.49 6.95
N ASN A 198 3.80 1.04 7.06
CA ASN A 198 4.33 1.94 6.05
C ASN A 198 4.70 1.13 4.81
N ILE A 199 4.28 1.57 3.63
CA ILE A 199 4.53 0.88 2.36
C ILE A 199 6.02 0.58 2.11
N ILE A 200 6.90 1.44 2.64
CA ILE A 200 8.35 1.29 2.55
C ILE A 200 8.88 0.07 3.30
N ARG A 201 8.15 -0.42 4.31
CA ARG A 201 8.44 -1.64 5.07
C ARG A 201 7.61 -2.81 4.56
N ALA A 202 6.32 -2.54 4.29
CA ALA A 202 5.36 -3.56 3.88
C ALA A 202 5.74 -4.23 2.56
N TYR A 203 6.07 -3.47 1.52
CA TYR A 203 6.34 -4.06 0.20
C TYR A 203 7.59 -4.96 0.19
N PRO A 204 8.75 -4.54 0.74
CA PRO A 204 9.88 -5.44 0.95
C PRO A 204 9.50 -6.71 1.70
N ARG A 205 8.76 -6.57 2.80
CA ARG A 205 8.38 -7.74 3.62
C ARG A 205 7.42 -8.67 2.90
N MET A 206 6.45 -8.16 2.16
CA MET A 206 5.56 -8.95 1.31
C MET A 206 6.32 -9.70 0.21
N ILE A 207 7.39 -9.12 -0.34
CA ILE A 207 8.25 -9.81 -1.32
C ILE A 207 8.97 -11.00 -0.68
N GLU A 208 9.51 -10.82 0.53
CA GLU A 208 10.15 -11.90 1.29
C GLU A 208 9.15 -13.04 1.56
N LEU A 209 7.99 -12.69 2.10
CA LEU A 209 6.89 -13.63 2.35
C LEU A 209 6.45 -14.34 1.06
N ALA A 210 6.31 -13.63 -0.06
CA ALA A 210 5.92 -14.24 -1.33
C ALA A 210 6.97 -15.18 -1.91
N LYS A 211 8.25 -15.03 -1.55
CA LYS A 211 9.31 -15.96 -1.90
C LYS A 211 9.30 -17.18 -0.99
N GLU A 212 9.10 -16.99 0.32
CA GLU A 212 8.99 -18.06 1.31
C GLU A 212 7.77 -18.95 1.07
N MET A 213 6.61 -18.33 0.86
CA MET A 213 5.32 -19.01 0.73
C MET A 213 5.07 -19.58 -0.67
N ARG A 214 6.02 -19.41 -1.61
CA ARG A 214 5.87 -19.95 -2.97
C ARG A 214 5.85 -21.47 -3.00
N ASP A 215 6.54 -22.09 -2.04
CA ASP A 215 6.68 -23.54 -1.94
C ASP A 215 5.55 -24.17 -1.10
N TYR A 216 4.61 -23.35 -0.60
CA TYR A 216 3.46 -23.84 0.16
C TYR A 216 2.45 -24.47 -0.80
N SER A 217 1.80 -25.52 -0.33
CA SER A 217 0.65 -26.13 -1.00
C SER A 217 -0.52 -25.15 -1.06
N ARG A 218 -1.44 -25.42 -1.98
CA ARG A 218 -2.66 -24.62 -2.12
C ARG A 218 -3.46 -24.65 -0.82
N GLU A 219 -3.54 -25.81 -0.18
CA GLU A 219 -4.26 -26.07 1.06
C GLU A 219 -3.67 -25.24 2.23
N GLU A 220 -2.34 -25.18 2.36
CA GLU A 220 -1.67 -24.34 3.37
C GLU A 220 -1.96 -22.85 3.16
N LEU A 221 -1.93 -22.36 1.91
CA LEU A 221 -2.27 -20.97 1.61
C LEU A 221 -3.75 -20.67 1.88
N GLU A 222 -4.65 -21.60 1.57
CA GLU A 222 -6.08 -21.46 1.83
C GLU A 222 -6.37 -21.47 3.33
N GLU A 223 -5.68 -22.30 4.12
CA GLU A 223 -5.79 -22.31 5.58
C GLU A 223 -5.38 -20.97 6.21
N ILE A 224 -4.26 -20.38 5.74
CA ILE A 224 -3.82 -19.04 6.19
C ILE A 224 -4.91 -17.99 5.94
N VAL A 225 -5.56 -18.03 4.77
CA VAL A 225 -6.61 -17.09 4.41
C VAL A 225 -7.89 -17.33 5.20
N ASN A 226 -8.28 -18.58 5.42
CA ASN A 226 -9.54 -18.93 6.09
C ASN A 226 -9.52 -18.65 7.60
N ASN A 227 -8.34 -18.66 8.23
CA ASN A 227 -8.17 -18.37 9.66
C ASN A 227 -8.01 -16.87 9.97
N TYR A 228 -8.12 -16.00 8.96
CA TYR A 228 -7.90 -14.57 9.10
C TYR A 228 -9.17 -13.78 9.44
N ASP A 229 -9.07 -12.87 10.41
CA ASP A 229 -10.12 -11.91 10.74
C ASP A 229 -9.57 -10.48 10.71
N ASN A 230 -9.91 -9.73 9.65
CA ASN A 230 -9.47 -8.35 9.47
C ASN A 230 -9.98 -7.41 10.58
N ASN A 231 -11.17 -7.67 11.14
CA ASN A 231 -11.72 -6.86 12.22
C ASN A 231 -10.92 -7.08 13.52
N LYS A 232 -10.52 -8.31 13.81
CA LYS A 232 -9.60 -8.63 14.90
C LYS A 232 -8.25 -7.93 14.69
N ILE A 233 -7.67 -7.98 13.50
CA ILE A 233 -6.40 -7.30 13.18
C ILE A 233 -6.49 -5.79 13.43
N LEU A 234 -7.51 -5.11 12.90
CA LEU A 234 -7.69 -3.68 13.14
C LEU A 234 -7.85 -3.37 14.63
N SER A 235 -8.57 -4.21 15.37
CA SER A 235 -8.73 -4.08 16.82
C SER A 235 -7.39 -4.21 17.55
N GLU A 236 -6.55 -5.18 17.16
CA GLU A 236 -5.22 -5.36 17.74
C GLU A 236 -4.26 -4.20 17.43
N VAL A 237 -4.35 -3.62 16.23
CA VAL A 237 -3.62 -2.40 15.87
C VAL A 237 -4.03 -1.23 16.77
N LEU A 238 -5.34 -1.04 16.99
CA LEU A 238 -5.84 0.03 17.87
C LEU A 238 -5.41 -0.19 19.33
N LEU A 239 -5.43 -1.44 19.82
CA LEU A 239 -4.93 -1.80 21.15
C LEU A 239 -3.42 -1.61 21.29
N HIS A 240 -2.65 -1.87 20.23
CA HIS A 240 -1.21 -1.54 20.18
C HIS A 240 -0.98 -0.04 20.34
N ILE A 241 -1.67 0.79 19.55
CA ILE A 241 -1.55 2.25 19.62
C ILE A 241 -1.96 2.75 21.01
N ARG A 242 -3.08 2.26 21.57
CA ARG A 242 -3.56 2.65 22.90
C ARG A 242 -2.51 2.36 23.98
N ARG A 243 -2.01 1.11 24.04
CA ARG A 243 -1.00 0.70 25.03
C ARG A 243 0.26 1.55 24.93
N ARG A 244 0.75 1.79 23.71
CA ARG A 244 1.93 2.64 23.51
C ARG A 244 1.71 4.07 23.99
N LEU A 245 0.55 4.65 23.73
CA LEU A 245 0.22 5.99 24.24
C LEU A 245 0.15 6.04 25.77
N GLU A 246 -0.43 5.01 26.40
CA GLU A 246 -0.46 4.87 27.86
C GLU A 246 0.96 4.75 28.45
N GLU A 247 1.84 3.98 27.82
CA GLU A 247 3.25 3.82 28.22
C GLU A 247 4.01 5.15 28.11
N LEU A 248 3.94 5.83 26.96
CA LEU A 248 4.59 7.12 26.75
C LEU A 248 4.11 8.19 27.74
N ALA A 249 2.81 8.20 28.06
CA ALA A 249 2.23 9.11 29.04
C ALA A 249 2.76 8.83 30.46
N LYS A 250 2.86 7.55 30.85
CA LYS A 250 3.36 7.13 32.17
C LYS A 250 4.85 7.45 32.34
N GLU A 251 5.66 7.19 31.32
CA GLU A 251 7.10 7.43 31.41
C GLU A 251 7.49 8.91 31.29
N GLY A 252 6.60 9.74 30.72
CA GLY A 252 6.87 11.13 30.36
C GLY A 252 7.79 11.25 29.15
N ILE A 253 7.47 12.16 28.24
CA ILE A 253 8.24 12.40 26.99
C ILE A 253 9.00 13.72 26.98
N TRP A 254 8.80 14.57 27.99
CA TRP A 254 9.42 15.89 28.02
C TRP A 254 10.95 15.76 28.12
N ARG A 255 11.66 16.37 27.17
CA ARG A 255 13.12 16.35 27.05
C ARG A 255 13.75 14.95 26.88
N LYS A 256 12.98 13.95 26.43
CA LYS A 256 13.55 12.68 25.97
C LYS A 256 14.08 12.84 24.53
N GLU A 257 15.29 12.34 24.30
CA GLU A 257 15.90 12.35 22.96
C GLU A 257 15.28 11.29 22.03
N LYS A 258 14.71 10.21 22.59
CA LYS A 258 14.11 9.08 21.85
C LYS A 258 12.87 8.54 22.59
N ILE A 259 11.92 8.01 21.81
CA ILE A 259 10.64 7.39 22.22
C ILE A 259 10.28 6.21 21.30
#